data_AF-A0A954B515-F1
#
_entry.id   AF-A0A954B515-F1
#
_cell.length_a   1.000
_cell.length_b   1.000
_cell.length_c   1.000
_cell.angle_alpha   90.00
_cell.angle_beta   90.00
_cell.angle_gamma   90.00
#
_symmetry.space_group_name_H-M   'P 1'
#
loop_
_entity.id
_entity.type
_entity.pdbx_description
1 polymer ?
#
loop_
_entity_poly.entity_id
_entity_poly.type
_entity_poly.pdbx_seq_one_letter_code
_entity_poly.pdbx_strand_id
1 'polypeptide(L)'
;MSARAWAIATVLTGLVTLGISFAFALLPEVGAAGECMQRGSVVQFEFARNVGDLIAIFGEPQSACRPLVIVAMDAVNHLDTLAFIPAYTLFGICAALFLADGAWQRPLVIMAIGVSLLAAAGDYLETVTLLGVTHALDEPRGLLQYSQLGAWSKFALLAAHAVFCAGICYASEKPRYILGAILMLPPFGVAAAAYDHVAFSNIMSAGFAVAWLALLVTAIVSVVRARNAPA
;
A
#
# COMPACT_ATOMS: atom_id res chain seq x y z
N MET A 1 -9.40 -9.68 -22.74
CA MET A 1 -9.33 -8.20 -22.82
C MET A 1 -8.08 -7.82 -23.59
N SER A 2 -8.13 -6.76 -24.40
CA SER A 2 -6.95 -6.30 -25.16
C SER A 2 -5.92 -5.64 -24.23
N ALA A 3 -4.66 -5.54 -24.68
CA ALA A 3 -3.60 -4.83 -23.95
C ALA A 3 -4.00 -3.38 -23.59
N ARG A 4 -4.73 -2.71 -24.49
CA ARG A 4 -5.29 -1.37 -24.27
C ARG A 4 -6.34 -1.34 -23.16
N ALA A 5 -7.21 -2.35 -23.08
CA ALA A 5 -8.22 -2.43 -22.03
C ALA A 5 -7.57 -2.63 -20.66
N TRP A 6 -6.52 -3.45 -20.56
CA TRP A 6 -5.75 -3.59 -19.32
C TRP A 6 -5.01 -2.32 -18.93
N ALA A 7 -4.41 -1.61 -19.89
CA ALA A 7 -3.78 -0.31 -19.62
C ALA A 7 -4.80 0.71 -19.06
N ILE A 8 -6.01 0.78 -19.64
CA ILE A 8 -7.09 1.64 -19.12
C ILE A 8 -7.50 1.21 -17.71
N ALA A 9 -7.69 -0.09 -17.48
CA ALA A 9 -8.05 -0.61 -16.16
C ALA A 9 -6.99 -0.24 -15.10
N THR A 10 -5.70 -0.42 -15.40
CA THR A 10 -4.58 -0.01 -14.54
C THR A 10 -4.59 1.49 -14.26
N VAL A 11 -4.90 2.32 -15.26
CA VAL A 11 -5.00 3.77 -15.06
C VAL A 11 -6.15 4.11 -14.11
N LEU A 12 -7.34 3.54 -14.34
CA LEU A 12 -8.52 3.83 -13.52
C LEU A 12 -8.30 3.39 -12.08
N THR A 13 -7.87 2.15 -11.86
CA THR A 13 -7.63 1.63 -10.50
C THR A 13 -6.48 2.37 -9.82
N GLY A 14 -5.40 2.69 -10.54
CA GLY A 14 -4.28 3.46 -9.99
C GLY A 14 -4.65 4.90 -9.62
N LEU A 15 -5.49 5.57 -10.40
CA LEU A 15 -6.01 6.90 -10.07
C LEU A 15 -6.96 6.86 -8.86
N VAL A 16 -7.80 5.82 -8.74
CA VAL A 16 -8.65 5.62 -7.57
C VAL A 16 -7.79 5.41 -6.33
N THR A 17 -6.80 4.50 -6.38
CA THR A 17 -5.86 4.26 -5.28
C THR A 17 -5.15 5.56 -4.86
N LEU A 18 -4.60 6.30 -5.82
CA LEU A 18 -3.93 7.58 -5.55
C LEU A 18 -4.88 8.62 -4.95
N GLY A 19 -6.11 8.71 -5.46
CA GLY A 19 -7.15 9.59 -4.93
C GLY A 19 -7.49 9.27 -3.47
N ILE A 20 -7.62 7.99 -3.13
CA ILE A 20 -7.86 7.54 -1.75
C ILE A 20 -6.65 7.84 -0.86
N SER A 21 -5.42 7.68 -1.36
CA SER A 21 -4.21 8.08 -0.62
C SER A 21 -4.23 9.55 -0.21
N PHE A 22 -4.72 10.44 -1.08
CA PHE A 22 -4.94 11.84 -0.72
C PHE A 22 -6.11 12.02 0.25
N ALA A 23 -7.19 11.25 0.09
CA ALA A 23 -8.37 11.33 0.94
C ALA A 23 -8.07 11.04 2.42
N PHE A 24 -7.13 10.14 2.74
CA PHE A 24 -6.70 9.90 4.13
C PHE A 24 -6.30 11.20 4.85
N ALA A 25 -5.53 12.08 4.19
CA ALA A 25 -5.07 13.34 4.76
C ALA A 25 -6.18 14.42 4.83
N LEU A 26 -7.30 14.20 4.14
CA LEU A 26 -8.43 15.12 4.05
C LEU A 26 -9.61 14.71 4.93
N LEU A 27 -9.49 13.60 5.68
CA LEU A 27 -10.53 13.17 6.61
C LEU A 27 -10.75 14.24 7.70
N PRO A 28 -12.00 14.61 7.99
CA PRO A 28 -12.29 15.63 9.00
C PRO A 28 -11.78 15.23 10.39
N GLU A 29 -11.75 13.93 10.70
CA GLU A 29 -11.22 13.39 11.95
C GLU A 29 -9.71 13.61 12.09
N VAL A 30 -8.96 13.41 11.00
CA VAL A 30 -7.51 13.68 10.95
C VAL A 30 -7.26 15.18 11.10
N GLY A 31 -8.07 16.02 10.44
CA GLY A 31 -8.01 17.47 10.61
C GLY A 31 -8.33 17.93 12.04
N ALA A 32 -9.31 17.29 12.70
CA ALA A 32 -9.70 17.56 14.07
C ALA A 32 -8.65 17.13 15.09
N ALA A 33 -7.91 16.04 14.83
CA ALA A 33 -6.78 15.65 15.64
C ALA A 33 -5.63 16.66 15.55
N GLY A 34 -5.41 17.27 14.39
CA GLY A 34 -4.50 18.41 14.23
C GLY A 34 -3.11 18.13 14.81
N GLU A 35 -2.64 18.98 15.71
CA GLU A 35 -1.32 18.85 16.35
C GLU A 35 -1.20 17.63 17.28
N CYS A 36 -2.32 17.01 17.69
CA CYS A 36 -2.30 15.79 18.50
C CYS A 36 -1.83 14.57 17.71
N MET A 37 -1.93 14.59 16.37
CA MET A 37 -1.54 13.46 15.51
C MET A 37 -0.31 13.82 14.68
N GLN A 38 0.80 13.16 14.96
CA GLN A 38 2.04 13.42 14.25
C GLN A 38 2.00 12.86 12.82
N ARG A 39 2.77 13.47 11.91
CA ARG A 39 2.96 12.92 10.57
C ARG A 39 3.62 11.55 10.67
N GLY A 40 3.07 10.57 9.95
CA GLY A 40 3.57 9.19 9.98
C GLY A 40 3.05 8.35 11.13
N SER A 41 2.21 8.91 12.03
CA SER A 41 1.62 8.14 13.13
C SER A 41 0.81 6.93 12.67
N VAL A 42 0.21 6.97 11.48
CA VAL A 42 -0.50 5.81 10.90
C VAL A 42 0.48 4.65 10.74
N VAL A 43 1.57 4.85 10.00
CA VAL A 43 2.58 3.81 9.78
C VAL A 43 3.25 3.36 11.10
N GLN A 44 3.48 4.30 12.04
CA GLN A 44 3.98 3.93 13.37
C GLN A 44 3.00 3.01 14.12
N PHE A 45 1.70 3.23 13.96
CA PHE A 45 0.67 2.40 14.58
C PHE A 45 0.65 0.99 14.00
N GLU A 46 0.79 0.84 12.68
CA GLU A 46 0.90 -0.47 12.01
C GLU A 46 2.03 -1.34 12.60
N PHE A 47 3.10 -0.70 13.05
CA PHE A 47 4.30 -1.36 13.59
C PHE A 47 4.43 -1.34 15.11
N ALA A 48 3.46 -0.80 15.85
CA ALA A 48 3.54 -0.71 17.31
C ALA A 48 3.77 -2.09 17.97
N ARG A 49 4.77 -2.19 18.86
CA ARG A 49 5.20 -3.46 19.51
C ARG A 49 4.65 -3.63 20.91
N ASN A 50 4.34 -2.52 21.58
CA ASN A 50 4.01 -2.51 22.99
C ASN A 50 3.17 -1.28 23.37
N VAL A 51 2.68 -1.26 24.61
CA VAL A 51 1.88 -0.14 25.15
C VAL A 51 2.65 1.18 25.16
N GLY A 52 3.97 1.16 25.33
CA GLY A 52 4.79 2.37 25.25
C GLY A 52 4.76 3.02 23.88
N ASP A 53 4.81 2.22 22.80
CA ASP A 53 4.64 2.73 21.43
C ASP A 53 3.23 3.33 21.24
N LEU A 54 2.19 2.68 21.79
CA LEU A 54 0.82 3.19 21.76
C LEU A 54 0.68 4.51 22.53
N ILE A 55 1.30 4.65 23.69
CA ILE A 55 1.32 5.91 24.45
C ILE A 55 2.06 7.00 23.66
N ALA A 56 3.14 6.66 22.95
CA ALA A 56 3.84 7.63 22.11
C ALA A 56 2.99 8.14 20.94
N ILE A 57 2.11 7.29 20.39
CA ILE A 57 1.25 7.61 19.24
C ILE A 57 -0.05 8.31 19.67
N PHE A 58 -0.75 7.73 20.65
CA PHE A 58 -2.07 8.19 21.09
C PHE A 58 -2.02 9.13 22.30
N GLY A 59 -0.89 9.21 22.99
CA GLY A 59 -0.74 9.97 24.22
C GLY A 59 -1.14 9.19 25.49
N GLU A 60 -0.81 9.79 26.63
CA GLU A 60 -1.14 9.27 27.96
C GLU A 60 -2.65 9.03 28.13
N PRO A 61 -3.09 8.07 28.98
CA PRO A 61 -4.52 7.74 29.14
C PRO A 61 -5.43 8.92 29.46
N GLN A 62 -4.92 9.92 30.20
CA GLN A 62 -5.67 11.11 30.60
C GLN A 62 -5.44 12.31 29.67
N SER A 63 -4.73 12.13 28.56
CA SER A 63 -4.45 13.19 27.60
C SER A 63 -5.71 13.58 26.84
N ALA A 64 -5.95 14.89 26.70
CA ALA A 64 -7.02 15.41 25.85
C ALA A 64 -6.84 15.05 24.36
N CYS A 65 -5.60 14.78 23.94
CA CYS A 65 -5.30 14.39 22.56
C CYS A 65 -5.72 12.95 22.24
N ARG A 66 -5.72 12.05 23.23
CA ARG A 66 -5.96 10.62 23.03
C ARG A 66 -7.27 10.28 22.32
N PRO A 67 -8.44 10.79 22.76
CA PRO A 67 -9.69 10.52 22.05
C PRO A 67 -9.71 11.06 20.61
N LEU A 68 -9.02 12.18 20.34
CA LEU A 68 -8.95 12.75 18.99
C LEU A 68 -8.12 11.87 18.05
N VAL A 69 -6.97 11.38 18.53
CA VAL A 69 -6.11 10.48 17.74
C VAL A 69 -6.79 9.13 17.50
N ILE A 70 -7.52 8.59 18.49
CA ILE A 70 -8.32 7.37 18.32
C ILE A 70 -9.32 7.52 17.18
N VAL A 71 -10.14 8.57 17.21
CA VAL A 71 -11.17 8.81 16.18
C VAL A 71 -10.54 9.01 14.80
N ALA A 72 -9.40 9.70 14.72
CA ALA A 72 -8.67 9.87 13.47
C ALA A 72 -8.12 8.53 12.92
N MET A 73 -7.51 7.70 13.77
CA MET A 73 -6.99 6.39 13.37
C MET A 73 -8.10 5.43 12.95
N ASP A 74 -9.23 5.41 13.67
CA ASP A 74 -10.39 4.59 13.31
C ASP A 74 -10.96 5.02 11.96
N ALA A 75 -11.08 6.33 11.70
CA ALA A 75 -11.56 6.84 10.41
C ALA A 75 -10.62 6.46 9.25
N VAL A 76 -9.30 6.57 9.46
CA VAL A 76 -8.29 6.11 8.49
C VAL A 76 -8.44 4.61 8.24
N ASN A 77 -8.45 3.78 9.28
CA ASN A 77 -8.54 2.32 9.16
C ASN A 77 -9.85 1.86 8.50
N HIS A 78 -10.97 2.56 8.75
CA HIS A 78 -12.23 2.31 8.06
C HIS A 78 -12.15 2.63 6.57
N LEU A 79 -11.60 3.80 6.19
CA LEU A 79 -11.40 4.15 4.79
C LEU A 79 -10.46 3.17 4.10
N ASP A 80 -9.43 2.71 4.81
CA ASP A 80 -8.46 1.74 4.30
C ASP A 80 -9.15 0.42 3.95
N THR A 81 -9.83 -0.17 4.94
CA THR A 81 -10.59 -1.42 4.82
C THR A 81 -11.64 -1.37 3.70
N LEU A 82 -12.41 -0.29 3.62
CA LEU A 82 -13.55 -0.18 2.73
C LEU A 82 -13.17 0.18 1.29
N ALA A 83 -12.08 0.94 1.10
CA ALA A 83 -11.78 1.54 -0.19
C ALA A 83 -10.34 1.32 -0.64
N PHE A 84 -9.34 1.62 0.20
CA PHE A 84 -7.95 1.59 -0.24
C PHE A 84 -7.47 0.16 -0.52
N ILE A 85 -7.72 -0.79 0.39
CA ILE A 85 -7.31 -2.20 0.22
C ILE A 85 -7.88 -2.79 -1.09
N PRO A 86 -9.19 -2.70 -1.36
CA PRO A 86 -9.75 -3.14 -2.64
C PRO A 86 -9.12 -2.43 -3.85
N ALA A 87 -8.94 -1.10 -3.76
CA ALA A 87 -8.46 -0.30 -4.87
C ALA A 87 -7.01 -0.64 -5.26
N TYR A 88 -6.08 -0.67 -4.30
CA TYR A 88 -4.68 -0.99 -4.62
C TYR A 88 -4.53 -2.45 -5.06
N THR A 89 -5.35 -3.36 -4.52
CA THR A 89 -5.34 -4.77 -4.92
C THR A 89 -5.76 -4.91 -6.38
N LEU A 90 -6.85 -4.26 -6.78
CA LEU A 90 -7.27 -4.22 -8.17
C LEU A 90 -6.22 -3.54 -9.06
N PHE A 91 -5.57 -2.49 -8.58
CA PHE A 91 -4.45 -1.86 -9.27
C PHE A 91 -3.29 -2.84 -9.51
N GLY A 92 -2.86 -3.59 -8.49
CA GLY A 92 -1.81 -4.62 -8.62
C GLY A 92 -2.18 -5.71 -9.63
N ILE A 93 -3.41 -6.21 -9.60
CA ILE A 93 -3.91 -7.21 -10.56
C ILE A 93 -3.90 -6.66 -11.99
N CYS A 94 -4.50 -5.48 -12.19
CA CYS A 94 -4.54 -4.83 -13.50
C CYS A 94 -3.13 -4.51 -14.01
N ALA A 95 -2.25 -4.02 -13.13
CA ALA A 95 -0.84 -3.74 -13.43
C ALA A 95 -0.11 -4.96 -13.99
N ALA A 96 -0.19 -6.10 -13.30
CA ALA A 96 0.45 -7.34 -13.76
C ALA A 96 -0.06 -7.76 -15.15
N LEU A 97 -1.37 -7.69 -15.37
CA LEU A 97 -1.97 -8.02 -16.66
C LEU A 97 -1.63 -7.01 -17.76
N PHE A 98 -1.54 -5.72 -17.44
CA PHE A 98 -1.08 -4.68 -18.35
C PHE A 98 0.37 -4.90 -18.78
N LEU A 99 1.26 -5.19 -17.84
CA LEU A 99 2.67 -5.43 -18.13
C LEU A 99 2.88 -6.68 -19.01
N ALA A 100 1.99 -7.67 -18.88
CA ALA A 100 2.00 -8.90 -19.66
C ALA A 100 1.15 -8.84 -20.94
N ASP A 101 0.69 -7.65 -21.35
CA ASP A 101 -0.19 -7.44 -22.51
C ASP A 101 -1.44 -8.36 -22.52
N GLY A 102 -1.94 -8.68 -21.32
CA GLY A 102 -3.10 -9.54 -21.08
C GLY A 102 -2.82 -11.05 -21.00
N ALA A 103 -1.56 -11.49 -21.09
CA ALA A 103 -1.17 -12.89 -21.04
C ALA A 103 -1.22 -13.47 -19.61
N TRP A 104 -2.42 -13.78 -19.11
CA TRP A 104 -2.65 -14.22 -17.74
C TRP A 104 -2.00 -15.57 -17.36
N GLN A 105 -1.80 -16.47 -18.34
CA GLN A 105 -1.28 -17.83 -18.11
C GLN A 105 0.22 -17.86 -17.78
N ARG A 106 0.93 -16.72 -17.89
CA ARG A 106 2.37 -16.67 -17.59
C ARG A 106 2.58 -16.86 -16.08
N PRO A 107 3.50 -17.75 -15.64
CA PRO A 107 3.71 -18.00 -14.22
C PRO A 107 4.00 -16.73 -13.40
N LEU A 108 4.82 -15.81 -13.93
CA LEU A 108 5.12 -14.53 -13.26
C LEU A 108 3.87 -13.67 -13.03
N VAL A 109 2.89 -13.71 -13.93
CA VAL A 109 1.64 -12.96 -13.80
C VAL A 109 0.76 -13.57 -12.72
N ILE A 110 0.64 -14.90 -12.71
CA ILE A 110 -0.09 -15.64 -11.67
C ILE A 110 0.52 -15.35 -10.30
N MET A 111 1.86 -15.38 -10.20
CA MET A 111 2.56 -15.06 -8.95
C MET A 111 2.33 -13.62 -8.53
N ALA A 112 2.47 -12.64 -9.44
CA ALA A 112 2.23 -11.23 -9.15
C ALA A 112 0.81 -10.98 -8.63
N ILE A 113 -0.21 -11.58 -9.27
CA ILE A 113 -1.61 -11.49 -8.83
C ILE A 113 -1.79 -12.17 -7.47
N GLY A 114 -1.26 -13.39 -7.30
CA GLY A 114 -1.37 -14.16 -6.07
C GLY A 114 -0.79 -13.42 -4.86
N VAL A 115 0.42 -12.87 -4.99
CA VAL A 115 1.01 -12.10 -3.88
C VAL A 115 0.31 -10.77 -3.63
N SER A 116 -0.31 -10.16 -4.65
CA SER A 116 -1.15 -8.96 -4.44
C SER A 116 -2.40 -9.28 -3.62
N LEU A 117 -3.04 -10.43 -3.87
CA LEU A 117 -4.20 -10.88 -3.09
C LEU A 117 -3.82 -11.26 -1.65
N LEU A 118 -2.68 -11.93 -1.48
CA LEU A 118 -2.17 -12.27 -0.15
C LEU A 118 -1.74 -11.01 0.62
N ALA A 119 -1.18 -10.00 -0.05
CA ALA A 119 -0.88 -8.71 0.56
C ALA A 119 -2.16 -8.06 1.09
N ALA A 120 -3.22 -8.05 0.30
CA ALA A 120 -4.54 -7.55 0.71
C ALA A 120 -5.08 -8.28 1.95
N ALA A 121 -4.91 -9.60 2.02
CA ALA A 121 -5.31 -10.37 3.20
C ALA A 121 -4.49 -10.02 4.44
N GLY A 122 -3.17 -9.80 4.29
CA GLY A 122 -2.30 -9.33 5.36
C GLY A 122 -2.69 -7.93 5.84
N ASP A 123 -3.06 -7.06 4.91
CA ASP A 123 -3.55 -5.70 5.19
C ASP A 123 -4.86 -5.73 5.96
N TYR A 124 -5.85 -6.50 5.48
CA TYR A 124 -7.11 -6.66 6.22
C TYR A 124 -6.92 -7.22 7.63
N LEU A 125 -6.02 -8.19 7.81
CA LEU A 125 -5.69 -8.70 9.13
C LEU A 125 -5.15 -7.58 10.02
N GLU A 126 -4.21 -6.81 9.51
CA GLU A 126 -3.61 -5.69 10.23
C GLU A 126 -4.66 -4.62 10.57
N THR A 127 -5.38 -4.09 9.58
CA THR A 127 -6.27 -2.95 9.77
C THR A 127 -7.43 -3.28 10.70
N VAL A 128 -7.98 -4.49 10.59
CA VAL A 128 -9.03 -4.96 11.51
C VAL A 128 -8.49 -5.13 12.93
N THR A 129 -7.24 -5.58 13.10
CA THR A 129 -6.64 -5.66 14.43
C THR A 129 -6.31 -4.29 15.00
N LEU A 130 -5.90 -3.32 14.19
CA LEU A 130 -5.67 -1.94 14.61
C LEU A 130 -6.97 -1.28 15.13
N LEU A 131 -8.10 -1.48 14.45
CA LEU A 131 -9.42 -1.09 14.95
C LEU A 131 -9.75 -1.76 16.30
N GLY A 132 -9.30 -3.00 16.52
CA GLY A 132 -9.40 -3.64 17.83
C GLY A 132 -8.49 -2.99 18.89
N VAL A 133 -7.27 -2.61 18.50
CA VAL A 133 -6.27 -2.00 19.40
C VAL A 133 -6.72 -0.63 19.89
N THR A 134 -7.37 0.18 19.06
CA THR A 134 -7.87 1.51 19.49
C THR A 134 -8.92 1.41 20.60
N HIS A 135 -9.64 0.30 20.71
CA HIS A 135 -10.56 0.00 21.82
C HIS A 135 -9.89 -0.64 23.05
N ALA A 136 -8.61 -1.03 22.96
CA ALA A 136 -7.90 -1.77 24.00
C ALA A 136 -6.46 -1.26 24.21
N LEU A 137 -6.22 0.04 24.03
CA LEU A 137 -4.87 0.64 24.02
C LEU A 137 -4.03 0.34 25.27
N ASP A 138 -4.64 0.25 26.45
CA ASP A 138 -3.94 0.00 27.71
C ASP A 138 -3.65 -1.50 27.96
N GLU A 139 -4.43 -2.38 27.32
CA GLU A 139 -4.27 -3.84 27.39
C GLU A 139 -4.53 -4.52 26.03
N PRO A 140 -3.69 -4.28 25.00
CA PRO A 140 -3.97 -4.74 23.64
C PRO A 140 -3.76 -6.25 23.46
N ARG A 141 -3.15 -6.92 24.44
CA ARG A 141 -2.92 -8.39 24.47
C ARG A 141 -2.27 -8.85 23.16
N GLY A 142 -2.80 -9.91 22.53
CA GLY A 142 -2.28 -10.46 21.28
C GLY A 142 -2.54 -9.61 20.04
N LEU A 143 -3.35 -8.54 20.12
CA LEU A 143 -3.73 -7.75 18.95
C LEU A 143 -2.52 -7.10 18.26
N LEU A 144 -1.53 -6.62 19.03
CA LEU A 144 -0.30 -6.05 18.46
C LEU A 144 0.50 -7.09 17.66
N GLN A 145 0.53 -8.35 18.11
CA GLN A 145 1.24 -9.41 17.38
C GLN A 145 0.58 -9.71 16.04
N TYR A 146 -0.76 -9.74 16.02
CA TYR A 146 -1.51 -9.94 14.77
C TYR A 146 -1.39 -8.73 13.83
N SER A 147 -1.44 -7.51 14.37
CA SER A 147 -1.22 -6.29 13.60
C SER A 147 0.15 -6.30 12.92
N GLN A 148 1.20 -6.62 13.67
CA GLN A 148 2.55 -6.70 13.12
C GLN A 148 2.71 -7.80 12.08
N LEU A 149 2.12 -8.97 12.33
CA LEU A 149 2.12 -10.06 11.36
C LEU A 149 1.47 -9.59 10.06
N GLY A 150 0.32 -8.92 10.14
CA GLY A 150 -0.36 -8.36 8.98
C GLY A 150 0.46 -7.29 8.27
N ALA A 151 0.98 -6.29 9.00
CA ALA A 151 1.80 -5.19 8.47
C ALA A 151 3.04 -5.71 7.72
N TRP A 152 3.85 -6.55 8.37
CA TRP A 152 5.06 -7.09 7.75
C TRP A 152 4.74 -8.00 6.57
N SER A 153 3.69 -8.82 6.67
CA SER A 153 3.25 -9.68 5.55
C SER A 153 2.82 -8.84 4.36
N LYS A 154 1.98 -7.81 4.58
CA LYS A 154 1.55 -6.84 3.55
C LYS A 154 2.73 -6.26 2.81
N PHE A 155 3.65 -5.58 3.51
CA PHE A 155 4.75 -4.89 2.85
C PHE A 155 5.72 -5.85 2.16
N ALA A 156 6.02 -7.01 2.76
CA ALA A 156 6.85 -8.03 2.12
C ALA A 156 6.21 -8.57 0.84
N LEU A 157 4.90 -8.85 0.85
CA LEU A 157 4.17 -9.36 -0.30
C LEU A 157 3.98 -8.30 -1.40
N LEU A 158 3.77 -7.03 -1.04
CA LEU A 158 3.76 -5.92 -2.01
C LEU A 158 5.14 -5.71 -2.63
N ALA A 159 6.22 -5.86 -1.87
CA ALA A 159 7.58 -5.81 -2.43
C ALA A 159 7.82 -6.98 -3.40
N ALA A 160 7.38 -8.18 -3.04
CA ALA A 160 7.42 -9.34 -3.94
C ALA A 160 6.58 -9.11 -5.20
N HIS A 161 5.39 -8.50 -5.09
CA HIS A 161 4.56 -8.10 -6.22
C HIS A 161 5.35 -7.22 -7.18
N ALA A 162 6.01 -6.18 -6.67
CA ALA A 162 6.82 -5.27 -7.47
C ALA A 162 7.98 -6.01 -8.18
N VAL A 163 8.65 -6.96 -7.51
CA VAL A 163 9.68 -7.81 -8.12
C VAL A 163 9.12 -8.67 -9.25
N PHE A 164 7.96 -9.30 -9.08
CA PHE A 164 7.35 -10.07 -10.16
C PHE A 164 6.94 -9.18 -11.34
N CYS A 165 6.41 -7.98 -11.08
CA CYS A 165 6.15 -6.99 -12.12
C CYS A 165 7.43 -6.53 -12.84
N ALA A 166 8.55 -6.37 -12.12
CA ALA A 166 9.85 -6.11 -12.72
C ALA A 166 10.30 -7.27 -13.63
N GLY A 167 10.14 -8.51 -13.16
CA GLY A 167 10.39 -9.71 -13.94
C GLY A 167 9.58 -9.76 -15.24
N ILE A 168 8.30 -9.39 -15.20
CA ILE A 168 7.45 -9.27 -16.39
C ILE A 168 8.00 -8.18 -17.34
N CYS A 169 8.43 -7.03 -16.81
CA CYS A 169 9.04 -5.96 -17.61
C CYS A 169 10.31 -6.42 -18.35
N TYR A 170 11.12 -7.28 -17.74
CA TYR A 170 12.35 -7.80 -18.33
C TYR A 170 12.12 -8.96 -19.30
N ALA A 171 11.11 -9.80 -19.04
CA ALA A 171 10.81 -10.99 -19.83
C ALA A 171 9.79 -10.76 -20.97
N SER A 172 9.25 -9.53 -21.10
CA SER A 172 8.34 -9.18 -22.19
C SER A 172 9.07 -9.09 -23.54
N GLU A 173 8.35 -9.36 -24.64
CA GLU A 173 8.85 -9.16 -26.02
C GLU A 173 9.24 -7.71 -26.27
N LYS A 174 8.60 -6.76 -25.58
CA LYS A 174 8.94 -5.34 -25.59
C LYS A 174 9.44 -4.96 -24.19
N PRO A 175 10.72 -5.21 -23.89
CA PRO A 175 11.23 -5.06 -22.54
C PRO A 175 11.18 -3.60 -22.09
N ARG A 176 10.79 -3.40 -20.83
CA ARG A 176 10.67 -2.07 -20.19
C ARG A 176 11.70 -1.94 -19.08
N TYR A 177 12.98 -1.97 -19.44
CA TYR A 177 14.09 -2.07 -18.48
C TYR A 177 14.09 -0.99 -17.40
N ILE A 178 13.83 0.27 -17.77
CA ILE A 178 13.79 1.39 -16.83
C ILE A 178 12.68 1.19 -15.79
N LEU A 179 11.47 0.82 -16.24
CA LEU A 179 10.36 0.54 -15.32
C LEU A 179 10.67 -0.67 -14.44
N GLY A 180 11.24 -1.73 -15.01
CA GLY A 180 11.68 -2.90 -14.24
C GLY A 180 12.66 -2.53 -13.14
N ALA A 181 13.64 -1.65 -13.42
CA ALA A 181 14.61 -1.20 -12.43
C ALA A 181 13.96 -0.38 -11.30
N ILE A 182 13.01 0.50 -11.64
CA ILE A 182 12.26 1.29 -10.67
C ILE A 182 11.38 0.39 -9.79
N LEU A 183 10.75 -0.65 -10.36
CA LEU A 183 9.93 -1.62 -9.62
C LEU A 183 10.75 -2.49 -8.66
N MET A 184 12.09 -2.47 -8.73
CA MET A 184 12.95 -3.15 -7.76
C MET A 184 13.23 -2.32 -6.50
N LEU A 185 12.79 -1.06 -6.42
CA LEU A 185 13.01 -0.20 -5.25
C LEU A 185 12.30 -0.67 -3.96
N PRO A 186 11.04 -1.17 -3.99
CA PRO A 186 10.33 -1.51 -2.76
C PRO A 186 11.01 -2.56 -1.87
N PRO A 187 11.60 -3.66 -2.40
CA PRO A 187 12.39 -4.59 -1.58
C PRO A 187 13.49 -3.93 -0.74
N PHE A 188 14.21 -2.94 -1.28
CA PHE A 188 15.25 -2.22 -0.53
C PHE A 188 14.65 -1.36 0.57
N GLY A 189 13.52 -0.71 0.29
CA GLY A 189 12.78 0.06 1.30
C GLY A 189 12.27 -0.82 2.44
N VAL A 190 11.67 -1.98 2.12
CA VAL A 190 11.22 -2.96 3.12
C VAL A 190 12.38 -3.51 3.93
N ALA A 191 13.51 -3.85 3.28
CA ALA A 191 14.71 -4.31 3.99
C ALA A 191 15.27 -3.24 4.95
N ALA A 192 15.27 -1.97 4.54
CA ALA A 192 15.68 -0.86 5.41
C ALA A 192 14.74 -0.71 6.62
N ALA A 193 13.42 -0.75 6.40
CA ALA A 193 12.45 -0.70 7.48
C ALA A 193 12.52 -1.93 8.40
N ALA A 194 12.83 -3.12 7.88
CA ALA A 194 13.01 -4.32 8.70
C ALA A 194 14.21 -4.19 9.67
N TYR A 195 15.23 -3.40 9.29
CA TYR A 195 16.34 -3.07 10.18
C TYR A 195 15.92 -2.06 11.25
N ASP A 196 15.27 -0.95 10.85
CA ASP A 196 14.72 0.06 11.77
C ASP A 196 13.49 0.74 11.16
N HIS A 197 12.30 0.30 11.56
CA HIS A 197 11.04 0.79 11.00
C HIS A 197 10.71 2.20 11.47
N VAL A 198 11.23 2.63 12.63
CA VAL A 198 11.04 3.99 13.14
C VAL A 198 11.81 4.99 12.27
N ALA A 199 13.06 4.66 11.94
CA ALA A 199 13.89 5.52 11.10
C ALA A 199 13.55 5.44 9.60
N PHE A 200 13.20 4.25 9.09
CA PHE A 200 13.18 3.98 7.64
C PHE A 200 11.81 3.67 7.03
N SER A 201 10.72 3.73 7.79
CA SER A 201 9.34 3.59 7.25
C SER A 201 9.03 4.58 6.11
N ASN A 202 9.55 5.80 6.19
CA ASN A 202 9.42 6.78 5.11
C ASN A 202 10.14 6.35 3.82
N ILE A 203 11.30 5.70 3.94
CA ILE A 203 12.06 5.18 2.79
C ILE A 203 11.30 4.01 2.15
N MET A 204 10.74 3.11 2.97
CA MET A 204 9.86 2.04 2.50
C MET A 204 8.68 2.60 1.70
N SER A 205 7.94 3.55 2.29
CA SER A 205 6.79 4.20 1.67
C SER A 205 7.17 4.91 0.36
N ALA A 206 8.29 5.63 0.34
CA ALA A 206 8.80 6.28 -0.86
C ALA A 206 9.15 5.28 -1.97
N GLY A 207 9.75 4.14 -1.63
CA GLY A 207 10.05 3.08 -2.58
C GLY A 207 8.80 2.56 -3.28
N PHE A 208 7.74 2.29 -2.53
CA PHE A 208 6.44 1.91 -3.09
C PHE A 208 5.81 3.01 -3.94
N ALA A 209 5.78 4.25 -3.43
CA ALA A 209 5.20 5.37 -4.14
C ALA A 209 5.86 5.60 -5.51
N VAL A 210 7.20 5.62 -5.57
CA VAL A 210 7.95 5.80 -6.82
C VAL A 210 7.67 4.65 -7.79
N ALA A 211 7.68 3.39 -7.31
CA ALA A 211 7.41 2.21 -8.11
C ALA A 211 6.01 2.25 -8.76
N TRP A 212 4.99 2.53 -7.95
CA TRP A 212 3.60 2.53 -8.40
C TRP A 212 3.26 3.73 -9.29
N LEU A 213 3.79 4.92 -8.99
CA LEU A 213 3.62 6.10 -9.84
C LEU A 213 4.29 5.90 -11.21
N ALA A 214 5.50 5.33 -11.26
CA ALA A 214 6.17 5.04 -12.52
C ALA A 214 5.37 4.04 -13.39
N LEU A 215 4.78 3.03 -12.75
CA LEU A 215 3.91 2.08 -13.42
C LEU A 215 2.62 2.74 -13.93
N LEU A 216 1.97 3.57 -13.11
CA LEU A 216 0.78 4.33 -13.50
C LEU A 216 1.06 5.26 -14.69
N VAL A 217 2.16 6.03 -14.64
CA VAL A 217 2.59 6.90 -15.75
C VAL A 217 2.83 6.09 -17.02
N THR A 218 3.47 4.92 -16.91
CA THR A 218 3.68 4.04 -18.06
C THR A 218 2.36 3.56 -18.68
N ALA A 219 1.37 3.22 -17.85
CA ALA A 219 0.04 2.85 -18.30
C ALA A 219 -0.66 4.03 -19.01
N ILE A 220 -0.60 5.25 -18.44
CA ILE A 220 -1.14 6.47 -19.05
C ILE A 220 -0.51 6.71 -20.43
N VAL A 221 0.82 6.68 -20.52
CA VAL A 221 1.54 6.88 -21.79
C VAL A 221 1.15 5.83 -22.83
N SER A 222 0.96 4.58 -22.41
CA SER A 222 0.49 3.50 -23.29
C SER A 222 -0.90 3.79 -23.86
N VAL A 223 -1.85 4.21 -23.01
CA VAL A 223 -3.21 4.58 -23.44
C VAL A 223 -3.20 5.75 -24.41
N VAL A 224 -2.39 6.79 -24.14
CA VAL A 224 -2.30 7.99 -25.00
C VAL A 224 -1.69 7.65 -26.36
N ARG A 225 -0.58 6.89 -26.39
CA ARG A 225 0.08 6.51 -27.65
C ARG A 225 -0.81 5.61 -28.52
N ALA A 226 -1.58 4.70 -27.92
CA ALA A 226 -2.50 3.83 -28.65
C ALA A 226 -3.69 4.57 -29.29
N ARG A 227 -4.01 5.80 -28.86
CA ARG A 227 -5.03 6.64 -29.53
C ARG A 227 -4.53 7.24 -30.84
N ASN A 228 -3.21 7.43 -30.99
CA ASN A 228 -2.60 8.14 -32.11
C ASN A 228 -2.05 7.21 -33.20
N ALA A 229 -2.23 5.90 -33.08
CA ALA A 229 -1.83 4.94 -34.10
C ALA A 229 -2.85 4.95 -35.26
N PRO A 230 -2.43 5.03 -36.53
CA PRO A 230 -3.33 4.88 -37.67
C PRO A 230 -3.96 3.48 -37.66
N ALA A 231 -5.23 3.42 -38.03
CA ALA A 231 -6.04 2.20 -38.08
C ALA A 231 -5.55 1.21 -39.15
#